data_AF-A0A1V5XG54-F1
#
_entry.id   AF-A0A1V5XG54-F1
#
_cell.length_a   1.000
_cell.length_b   1.000
_cell.length_c   1.000
_cell.angle_alpha   90.00
_cell.angle_beta   90.00
_cell.angle_gamma   90.00
#
_symmetry.space_group_name_H-M   'P 1'
#
loop_
_entity.id
_entity.type
_entity.pdbx_description
1 polymer ?
#
loop_
_entity_poly.entity_id
_entity_poly.type
_entity_poly.pdbx_seq_one_letter_code
_entity_poly.pdbx_strand_id
1 'polypeptide(L)'
;MTDPPCRLAIRPDALLCAVALEPQGISRNRFFWAYSEPKARRAHARALSLRRLVQQIAPLLSERSAHVTVAETDRGFRMTYRDERLALRRTVHLTPLEASLVRLMLPNFPLLPEVLRQRDEDRTRVLTALRGLLGSPELLSIHQRLDALVCSRILVS
;
A
#
# COMPACT_ATOMS: atom_id res chain seq x y z
N MET A 1 -4.50 -33.89 17.99
CA MET A 1 -4.49 -32.42 17.86
C MET A 1 -4.83 -32.09 16.42
N THR A 2 -6.11 -31.90 16.14
CA THR A 2 -6.61 -31.47 14.84
C THR A 2 -6.29 -29.99 14.71
N ASP A 3 -5.45 -29.65 13.72
CA ASP A 3 -5.27 -28.25 13.32
C ASP A 3 -6.65 -27.64 13.08
N PRO A 4 -6.95 -26.44 13.63
CA PRO A 4 -8.19 -25.76 13.30
C PRO A 4 -8.23 -25.60 11.77
N PRO A 5 -9.41 -25.75 11.13
CA PRO A 5 -9.52 -25.63 9.69
C PRO A 5 -8.85 -24.33 9.27
N CYS A 6 -7.91 -24.40 8.32
CA CYS A 6 -7.23 -23.26 7.71
C CYS A 6 -8.26 -22.27 7.15
N ARG A 7 -8.87 -21.48 8.03
CA ARG A 7 -9.90 -20.50 7.73
C ARG A 7 -9.16 -19.30 7.14
N LEU A 8 -8.99 -19.40 5.82
CA LEU A 8 -8.52 -18.39 4.89
C LEU A 8 -7.00 -18.21 4.84
N ALA A 9 -6.36 -18.93 3.91
CA ALA A 9 -4.99 -18.70 3.45
C ALA A 9 -4.89 -17.38 2.66
N ILE A 10 -5.33 -16.26 3.23
CA ILE A 10 -5.21 -14.95 2.61
C ILE A 10 -3.73 -14.58 2.60
N ARG A 11 -3.25 -14.27 1.40
CA ARG A 11 -1.85 -13.88 1.21
C ARG A 11 -1.62 -12.53 1.90
N PRO A 12 -0.55 -12.37 2.71
CA PRO A 12 -0.23 -11.11 3.37
C PRO A 12 -0.17 -9.92 2.40
N ASP A 13 0.35 -10.14 1.19
CA ASP A 13 0.42 -9.14 0.12
C ASP A 13 -0.97 -8.64 -0.30
N ALA A 14 -1.96 -9.53 -0.35
CA ALA A 14 -3.33 -9.20 -0.72
C ALA A 14 -3.99 -8.32 0.36
N LEU A 15 -3.79 -8.67 1.63
CA LEU A 15 -4.25 -7.88 2.77
C LEU A 15 -3.56 -6.51 2.80
N LEU A 16 -2.25 -6.47 2.52
CA LEU A 16 -1.48 -5.24 2.46
C LEU A 16 -2.06 -4.28 1.40
N CYS A 17 -2.33 -4.75 0.19
CA CYS A 17 -2.97 -3.95 -0.86
C CYS A 17 -4.36 -3.46 -0.43
N ALA A 18 -5.19 -4.36 0.13
CA ALA A 18 -6.55 -4.04 0.53
C ALA A 18 -6.61 -2.91 1.57
N VAL A 19 -5.83 -3.06 2.64
CA VAL A 19 -5.79 -2.08 3.74
C VAL A 19 -5.13 -0.77 3.29
N ALA A 20 -4.14 -0.83 2.40
CA ALA A 20 -3.47 0.37 1.90
C ALA A 20 -4.42 1.21 1.03
N LEU A 21 -5.25 0.59 0.21
CA LEU A 21 -6.18 1.29 -0.68
C LEU A 21 -7.48 1.68 0.03
N GLU A 22 -8.08 0.77 0.81
CA GLU A 22 -9.36 0.96 1.48
C GLU A 22 -9.26 0.50 2.96
N PRO A 23 -8.67 1.33 3.85
CA PRO A 23 -8.42 0.93 5.24
C PRO A 23 -9.70 0.64 6.03
N GLN A 24 -10.83 1.24 5.66
CA GLN A 24 -12.13 1.00 6.29
C GLN A 24 -12.81 -0.29 5.81
N GLY A 25 -12.39 -0.84 4.66
CA GLY A 25 -12.96 -2.05 4.09
C GLY A 25 -12.69 -3.29 4.95
N ILE A 26 -11.58 -3.30 5.71
CA ILE A 26 -11.18 -4.37 6.61
C ILE A 26 -11.33 -3.90 8.06
N SER A 27 -12.53 -3.99 8.63
CA SER A 27 -12.77 -3.61 10.02
C SER A 27 -12.43 -4.72 11.01
N ARG A 28 -11.97 -4.34 12.22
CA ARG A 28 -11.63 -5.30 13.30
C ARG A 28 -12.79 -6.17 13.75
N ASN A 29 -14.00 -5.62 13.78
CA ASN A 29 -15.20 -6.35 14.22
C ASN A 29 -15.57 -7.47 13.25
N ARG A 30 -15.30 -7.28 11.94
CA ARG A 30 -15.63 -8.25 10.90
C ARG A 30 -14.47 -9.19 10.59
N PHE A 31 -13.24 -8.69 10.65
CA PHE A 31 -12.03 -9.41 10.24
C PHE A 31 -11.02 -9.50 11.38
N PHE A 32 -11.43 -10.05 12.53
CA PHE A 32 -10.55 -10.19 13.70
C PHE A 32 -9.22 -10.89 13.37
N TRP A 33 -9.25 -11.88 12.48
CA TRP A 33 -8.06 -12.62 12.01
C TRP A 33 -6.98 -11.69 11.43
N ALA A 34 -7.37 -10.58 10.78
CA ALA A 34 -6.42 -9.61 10.22
C ALA A 34 -5.61 -8.88 11.31
N TYR A 35 -6.09 -8.92 12.55
CA TYR A 35 -5.49 -8.27 13.72
C TYR A 35 -4.91 -9.27 14.73
N SER A 36 -5.36 -10.51 14.75
CA SER A 36 -4.87 -11.55 15.65
C SER A 36 -3.71 -12.34 15.06
N GLU A 37 -3.74 -12.66 13.77
CA GLU A 37 -2.72 -13.50 13.14
C GLU A 37 -1.41 -12.72 12.92
N PRO A 38 -0.24 -13.23 13.34
CA PRO A 38 1.01 -12.47 13.29
C PRO A 38 1.37 -11.95 11.89
N LYS A 39 1.19 -12.77 10.85
CA LYS A 39 1.50 -12.39 9.46
C LYS A 39 0.51 -11.33 8.94
N ALA A 40 -0.78 -11.51 9.22
CA ALA A 40 -1.82 -10.58 8.81
C ALA A 40 -1.70 -9.23 9.52
N ARG A 41 -1.43 -9.25 10.84
CA ARG A 41 -1.19 -8.06 11.65
C ARG A 41 0.00 -7.25 11.15
N ARG A 42 1.09 -7.91 10.75
CA ARG A 42 2.26 -7.24 10.14
C ARG A 42 1.89 -6.57 8.82
N ALA A 43 1.20 -7.28 7.93
CA ALA A 43 0.73 -6.73 6.65
C ALA A 43 -0.19 -5.52 6.85
N HIS A 44 -1.14 -5.62 7.78
CA HIS A 44 -2.05 -4.52 8.14
C HIS A 44 -1.30 -3.31 8.70
N ALA A 45 -0.41 -3.51 9.68
CA ALA A 45 0.40 -2.43 10.25
C ALA A 45 1.30 -1.77 9.21
N ARG A 46 1.85 -2.57 8.28
CA ARG A 46 2.67 -2.10 7.18
C ARG A 46 1.85 -1.26 6.19
N ALA A 47 0.66 -1.71 5.81
CA ALA A 47 -0.26 -0.95 4.95
C ALA A 47 -0.62 0.43 5.54
N LEU A 48 -0.92 0.49 6.84
CA LEU A 48 -1.17 1.77 7.52
C LEU A 48 0.07 2.68 7.53
N SER A 49 1.27 2.09 7.67
CA SER A 49 2.52 2.84 7.60
C SER A 49 2.76 3.42 6.22
N LEU A 50 2.44 2.68 5.15
CA LEU A 50 2.53 3.18 3.77
C LEU A 50 1.54 4.32 3.50
N ARG A 51 0.30 4.21 3.98
CA ARG A 51 -0.68 5.31 3.88
C ARG A 51 -0.20 6.57 4.58
N ARG A 52 0.30 6.44 5.83
CA ARG A 52 0.86 7.57 6.58
C ARG A 52 2.04 8.20 5.87
N LEU A 53 2.89 7.38 5.26
CA LEU A 53 4.00 7.84 4.44
C LEU A 53 3.50 8.64 3.24
N VAL A 54 2.50 8.16 2.49
CA VAL A 54 1.88 8.91 1.38
C VAL A 54 1.29 10.23 1.85
N GLN A 55 0.55 10.22 2.97
CA GLN A 55 -0.04 11.42 3.58
C GLN A 55 1.01 12.45 4.02
N GLN A 56 2.20 12.00 4.44
CA GLN A 56 3.30 12.87 4.81
C GLN A 56 4.01 13.47 3.58
N ILE A 57 4.24 12.66 2.54
CA ILE A 57 4.99 13.13 1.36
C ILE A 57 4.12 13.93 0.37
N ALA A 58 2.82 13.69 0.31
CA ALA A 58 1.92 14.38 -0.61
C ALA A 58 1.94 15.91 -0.47
N PRO A 59 1.77 16.52 0.73
CA PRO A 59 1.86 17.97 0.89
C PRO A 59 3.27 18.49 0.60
N LEU A 60 4.29 17.73 0.97
CA LEU A 60 5.69 18.07 0.74
C LEU A 60 6.04 18.17 -0.75
N LEU A 61 5.47 17.28 -1.57
CA LEU A 61 5.60 17.28 -3.03
C LEU A 61 4.75 18.37 -3.71
N SER A 62 3.74 18.90 -3.03
CA SER A 62 2.93 20.02 -3.53
C SER A 62 3.65 21.37 -3.31
N GLU A 63 4.27 21.56 -2.14
CA GLU A 63 4.74 22.87 -1.67
C GLU A 63 6.22 23.21 -1.98
N ARG A 64 6.89 22.47 -2.88
CA ARG A 64 8.35 22.61 -3.17
C ARG A 64 9.27 22.51 -1.95
N SER A 65 8.75 22.15 -0.78
CA SER A 65 9.44 22.26 0.52
C SER A 65 10.20 21.00 0.91
N ALA A 66 10.33 20.03 -0.02
CA ALA A 66 10.97 18.77 0.26
C ALA A 66 11.74 18.20 -0.93
N HIS A 67 12.85 17.56 -0.60
CA HIS A 67 13.61 16.73 -1.51
C HIS A 67 13.25 15.26 -1.27
N VAL A 68 12.59 14.65 -2.24
CA VAL A 68 12.33 13.21 -2.27
C VAL A 68 13.31 12.57 -3.23
N THR A 69 14.11 11.64 -2.72
CA THR A 69 15.06 10.84 -3.50
C THR A 69 14.64 9.38 -3.43
N VAL A 70 14.70 8.69 -4.57
CA VAL A 70 14.39 7.27 -4.64
C VAL A 70 15.51 6.57 -5.38
N ALA A 71 16.07 5.55 -4.76
CA ALA A 71 17.04 4.65 -5.37
C ALA A 71 16.42 3.27 -5.52
N GLU A 72 16.55 2.69 -6.70
CA GLU A 72 16.32 1.26 -6.90
C GLU A 72 17.43 0.46 -6.19
N THR A 73 17.06 -0.70 -5.66
CA THR A 73 17.93 -1.61 -4.92
C THR A 73 17.58 -3.03 -5.32
N ASP A 74 18.49 -3.98 -5.08
CA ASP A 74 18.28 -5.41 -5.43
C ASP A 74 17.01 -6.03 -4.81
N ARG A 75 16.49 -5.43 -3.74
CA ARG A 75 15.31 -5.93 -2.98
C ARG A 75 14.07 -5.03 -3.10
N GLY A 76 14.09 -4.02 -3.97
CA GLY A 76 13.01 -3.05 -4.11
C GLY A 76 13.55 -1.62 -4.16
N PHE A 77 13.02 -0.72 -3.35
CA PHE A 77 13.30 0.71 -3.43
C PHE A 77 13.71 1.26 -2.08
N ARG A 78 14.66 2.19 -2.06
CA ARG A 78 14.99 3.02 -0.92
C ARG A 78 14.51 4.43 -1.21
N MET A 79 13.48 4.88 -0.51
CA MET A 79 13.00 6.25 -0.57
C MET A 79 13.55 7.04 0.61
N THR A 80 14.12 8.20 0.35
CA THR A 80 14.50 9.17 1.38
C THR A 80 13.82 10.49 1.10
N TYR A 81 13.08 11.01 2.07
CA TYR A 81 12.52 12.36 1.99
C TYR A 81 13.08 13.22 3.11
N ARG A 82 13.32 14.49 2.77
CA ARG A 82 13.71 15.53 3.72
C ARG A 82 12.62 16.58 3.78
N ASP A 83 12.14 16.84 4.98
CA ASP A 83 11.29 18.00 5.28
C ASP A 83 12.21 19.11 5.77
N GLU A 84 12.33 20.18 4.99
CA GLU A 84 13.21 21.31 5.32
C GLU A 84 12.70 22.13 6.50
N ARG A 85 11.38 22.17 6.72
CA ARG A 85 10.77 22.93 7.83
C ARG A 85 11.11 22.32 9.18
N LEU A 86 11.23 20.99 9.22
CA LEU A 86 11.48 20.23 10.44
C LEU A 86 12.92 19.73 10.57
N ALA A 87 13.79 20.06 9.61
CA ALA A 87 15.13 19.45 9.47
C ALA A 87 15.11 17.91 9.56
N LEU A 88 13.99 17.29 9.16
CA LEU A 88 13.72 15.88 9.37
C LEU A 88 14.11 15.10 8.11
N ARG A 89 14.97 14.09 8.28
CA ARG A 89 15.31 13.14 7.23
C ARG A 89 14.77 11.76 7.58
N ARG A 90 13.99 11.17 6.67
CA ARG A 90 13.46 9.82 6.83
C ARG A 90 13.81 8.95 5.64
N THR A 91 14.22 7.73 5.92
CA THR A 91 14.52 6.71 4.92
C THR A 91 13.62 5.51 5.13
N VAL A 92 13.00 5.04 4.04
CA VAL A 92 12.08 3.91 4.05
C VAL A 92 12.46 2.96 2.92
N HIS A 93 12.51 1.68 3.25
CA HIS A 93 12.66 0.60 2.28
C HIS A 93 11.28 0.13 1.86
N LEU A 94 11.07 -0.04 0.56
CA LEU A 94 9.83 -0.51 -0.04
C LEU A 94 10.13 -1.76 -0.86
N THR A 95 9.33 -2.80 -0.72
CA THR A 95 9.35 -3.92 -1.68
C THR A 95 8.81 -3.45 -3.04
N PRO A 96 9.00 -4.22 -4.13
CA PRO A 96 8.43 -3.87 -5.43
C PRO A 96 6.90 -3.66 -5.41
N LEU A 97 6.17 -4.46 -4.63
CA LEU A 97 4.72 -4.30 -4.47
C LEU A 97 4.37 -3.02 -3.70
N GLU A 98 5.09 -2.75 -2.61
CA GLU A 98 4.87 -1.54 -1.80
C GLU A 98 5.17 -0.27 -2.59
N ALA A 99 6.21 -0.29 -3.43
CA ALA A 99 6.52 0.82 -4.32
C ALA A 99 5.39 1.05 -5.34
N SER A 100 4.86 0.00 -5.96
CA SER A 100 3.69 0.10 -6.85
C SER A 100 2.47 0.69 -6.14
N LEU A 101 2.21 0.27 -4.89
CA LEU A 101 1.13 0.86 -4.09
C LEU A 101 1.36 2.33 -3.78
N VAL A 102 2.57 2.72 -3.36
CA VAL A 102 2.91 4.12 -3.07
C VAL A 102 2.70 4.99 -4.31
N ARG A 103 3.18 4.55 -5.48
CA ARG A 103 2.97 5.27 -6.76
C ARG A 103 1.50 5.43 -7.09
N LEU A 104 0.71 4.36 -6.92
CA LEU A 104 -0.73 4.36 -7.18
C LEU A 104 -1.49 5.29 -6.23
N MET A 105 -1.12 5.33 -4.95
CA MET A 105 -1.75 6.19 -3.94
C MET A 105 -1.32 7.65 -4.04
N LEU A 106 -0.20 7.96 -4.72
CA LEU A 106 0.26 9.33 -4.89
C LEU A 106 -0.51 10.03 -6.02
N PRO A 107 -1.04 11.23 -5.75
CA PRO A 107 -1.50 12.12 -6.81
C PRO A 107 -0.36 12.47 -7.78
N ASN A 108 -0.72 12.82 -9.01
CA ASN A 108 0.25 13.28 -9.99
C ASN A 108 0.69 14.72 -9.68
N PHE A 109 1.70 14.87 -8.82
CA PHE A 109 2.28 16.17 -8.49
C PHE A 109 3.29 16.62 -9.56
N PRO A 110 3.37 17.93 -9.87
CA PRO A 110 4.35 18.44 -10.84
C PRO A 110 5.80 18.12 -10.48
N LEU A 111 6.11 17.99 -9.19
CA LEU A 111 7.45 17.78 -8.65
C LEU A 111 7.71 16.31 -8.30
N LEU A 112 6.81 15.41 -8.69
CA LEU A 112 6.96 13.99 -8.43
C LEU A 112 8.18 13.46 -9.21
N PRO A 113 9.21 12.91 -8.52
CA PRO A 113 10.34 12.28 -9.19
C PRO A 113 9.86 11.21 -10.18
N GLU A 114 10.51 11.09 -11.34
CA GLU A 114 10.15 10.09 -12.38
C GLU A 114 10.02 8.68 -11.81
N VAL A 115 10.90 8.31 -10.87
CA VAL A 115 10.90 6.99 -10.21
C VAL A 115 9.64 6.75 -9.36
N LEU A 116 8.93 7.80 -8.94
CA LEU A 116 7.66 7.73 -8.20
C LEU A 116 6.43 7.96 -9.08
N ARG A 117 6.59 8.22 -10.38
CA ARG A 117 5.44 8.28 -11.28
C ARG A 117 4.85 6.90 -11.48
N GLN A 118 3.53 6.87 -11.62
CA GLN A 118 2.78 5.65 -11.88
C GLN A 118 3.25 5.01 -13.19
N ARG A 119 3.52 3.71 -13.15
CA ARG A 119 3.84 2.86 -14.29
C ARG A 119 2.67 1.92 -14.57
N ASP A 120 2.48 1.53 -15.83
CA ASP A 120 1.40 0.59 -16.19
C ASP A 120 1.50 -0.74 -15.45
N GLU A 121 2.73 -1.21 -15.21
CA GLU A 121 3.02 -2.42 -14.44
C GLU A 121 2.55 -2.37 -12.98
N ASP A 122 2.44 -1.17 -12.39
CA ASP A 122 2.07 -1.02 -10.98
C ASP A 122 0.65 -1.55 -10.73
N ARG A 123 -0.27 -1.28 -11.67
CA ARG A 123 -1.65 -1.80 -11.61
C ARG A 123 -1.65 -3.32 -11.71
N THR A 124 -0.98 -3.88 -12.70
CA THR A 124 -0.90 -5.34 -12.89
C THR A 124 -0.36 -6.04 -11.64
N ARG A 125 0.68 -5.48 -11.01
CA ARG A 125 1.27 -6.03 -9.78
C ARG A 125 0.29 -5.99 -8.61
N VAL A 126 -0.41 -4.87 -8.41
CA VAL A 126 -1.39 -4.72 -7.31
C VAL A 126 -2.62 -5.60 -7.53
N LEU A 127 -3.18 -5.62 -8.74
CA LEU A 127 -4.32 -6.48 -9.09
C LEU A 127 -3.97 -7.97 -8.92
N THR A 128 -2.77 -8.37 -9.34
CA THR A 128 -2.29 -9.75 -9.14
C THR A 128 -2.21 -10.12 -7.66
N ALA A 129 -1.73 -9.19 -6.81
CA ALA A 129 -1.71 -9.42 -5.36
C ALA A 129 -3.12 -9.49 -4.77
N LEU A 130 -4.04 -8.62 -5.21
CA LEU A 130 -5.43 -8.58 -4.73
C LEU A 130 -6.20 -9.87 -5.00
N ARG A 131 -5.87 -10.62 -6.06
CA ARG A 131 -6.46 -11.95 -6.30
C ARG A 131 -6.29 -12.91 -5.12
N GLY A 132 -5.31 -12.69 -4.25
CA GLY A 132 -5.14 -13.43 -2.99
C GLY A 132 -6.27 -13.22 -1.96
N LEU A 133 -7.19 -12.28 -2.18
CA LEU A 133 -8.40 -12.07 -1.37
C LEU A 133 -9.57 -12.99 -1.80
N LEU A 134 -9.57 -13.50 -3.04
CA LEU A 134 -10.68 -14.28 -3.61
C LEU A 134 -10.94 -15.60 -2.89
N GLY A 135 -10.04 -16.02 -2.00
CA GLY A 135 -10.24 -17.18 -1.14
C GLY A 135 -11.36 -17.01 -0.10
N SER A 136 -11.88 -15.79 0.12
CA SER A 136 -12.99 -15.52 1.04
C SER A 136 -14.20 -14.88 0.33
N PRO A 137 -15.41 -15.44 0.46
CA PRO A 137 -16.62 -14.82 -0.07
C PRO A 137 -16.92 -13.45 0.57
N GLU A 138 -16.54 -13.25 1.84
CA GLU A 138 -16.71 -11.97 2.55
C GLU A 138 -15.84 -10.85 1.95
N LEU A 139 -14.70 -11.21 1.36
CA LEU A 139 -13.75 -10.28 0.75
C LEU A 139 -14.00 -10.06 -0.73
N LEU A 140 -14.88 -10.84 -1.36
CA LEU A 140 -15.21 -10.70 -2.78
C LEU A 140 -15.75 -9.31 -3.10
N SER A 141 -16.63 -8.78 -2.24
CA SER A 141 -17.17 -7.42 -2.39
C SER A 141 -16.09 -6.35 -2.28
N ILE A 142 -15.09 -6.56 -1.43
CA ILE A 142 -13.94 -5.65 -1.26
C ILE A 142 -13.05 -5.74 -2.49
N HIS A 143 -12.75 -6.95 -2.95
CA HIS A 143 -11.97 -7.18 -4.17
C HIS A 143 -12.58 -6.45 -5.36
N GLN A 144 -13.89 -6.58 -5.58
CA GLN A 144 -14.58 -5.91 -6.70
C GLN A 144 -14.48 -4.37 -6.62
N ARG A 145 -14.64 -3.78 -5.43
CA ARG A 145 -14.47 -2.33 -5.25
C ARG A 145 -13.03 -1.89 -5.51
N LEU A 146 -12.06 -2.63 -4.99
CA LEU A 146 -10.63 -2.33 -5.16
C LEU A 146 -10.18 -2.50 -6.61
N ASP A 147 -10.68 -3.53 -7.30
CA ASP A 147 -10.43 -3.75 -8.72
C ASP A 147 -10.94 -2.56 -9.56
N ALA A 148 -12.18 -2.12 -9.30
CA ALA A 148 -12.75 -0.92 -9.92
C ALA A 148 -11.95 0.36 -9.58
N LEU A 149 -11.51 0.51 -8.33
CA LEU A 149 -10.71 1.64 -7.87
C LEU A 149 -9.36 1.72 -8.60
N VAL A 150 -8.64 0.60 -8.69
CA VAL A 150 -7.33 0.54 -9.37
C VAL A 150 -7.47 0.76 -10.88
N CYS A 151 -8.56 0.29 -11.48
CA CYS A 151 -8.84 0.47 -12.90
C CYS A 151 -9.30 1.89 -13.26
N SER A 152 -10.02 2.59 -12.37
CA SER A 152 -10.69 3.87 -12.67
C SER A 152 -9.80 5.12 -12.61
N ARG A 153 -8.50 5.02 -12.31
CA ARG A 153 -7.58 6.17 -12.11
C ARG A 153 -7.92 7.10 -10.93
N ILE A 154 -9.03 6.88 -10.21
CA ILE A 154 -9.45 7.71 -9.08
C ILE A 154 -8.82 7.13 -7.80
N LEU A 155 -7.54 7.43 -7.59
CA LEU A 155 -6.88 7.18 -6.30
C LEU A 155 -6.58 8.52 -5.65
N VAL A 156 -7.64 9.17 -5.15
CA VAL A 156 -7.52 10.32 -4.27
C VAL A 156 -8.58 10.15 -3.18
N SER A 157 -8.11 9.90 -1.96
CA SER A 157 -8.89 10.02 -0.73
C SER A 157 -8.21 11.05 0.17
#